data_AF-A0A2R6M8Q1-F1
#
_entry.id   AF-A0A2R6M8Q1-F1
#
_cell.length_a   1.000
_cell.length_b   1.000
_cell.length_c   1.000
_cell.angle_alpha   90.00
_cell.angle_beta   90.00
_cell.angle_gamma   90.00
#
_symmetry.space_group_name_H-M   'P 1'
#
loop_
_entity.id
_entity.type
_entity.pdbx_description
1 polymer ?
#
loop_
_entity_poly.entity_id
_entity_poly.type
_entity_poly.pdbx_seq_one_letter_code
_entity_poly.pdbx_strand_id
1 'polypeptide(L)'
;MDERVTFRETQRFRQPWLWVLIGGVGVVSLVAGAGIGAVIAAGVAALFAVARLTTEVREDGVYVRFAPFHRSFRRIGFEEIERHGPREFGMLTYGGIGIRWTPSAVAYMTRRGDGVEIHRENGKTVVIGSQQADRLAAAIGEG
;
A
#
# COMPACT_ATOMS: atom_id res chain seq x y z
N MET A 1 3.88 -24.78 13.24
CA MET A 1 4.89 -24.75 12.16
C MET A 1 5.11 -23.29 11.85
N ASP A 2 6.26 -22.75 12.22
CA ASP A 2 6.60 -21.36 11.92
C ASP A 2 6.66 -21.20 10.40
N GLU A 3 5.66 -20.52 9.82
CA GLU A 3 5.81 -19.98 8.47
C GLU A 3 6.99 -19.01 8.53
N ARG A 4 8.15 -19.40 7.99
CA ARG A 4 9.31 -18.51 7.99
C ARG A 4 9.01 -17.33 7.09
N VAL A 5 8.81 -16.17 7.72
CA VAL A 5 8.62 -14.91 7.03
C VAL A 5 10.00 -14.36 6.69
N THR A 6 10.43 -14.53 5.44
CA THR A 6 11.73 -14.04 4.93
C THR A 6 11.75 -12.52 4.87
N PHE A 7 10.62 -11.89 4.58
CA PHE A 7 10.50 -10.43 4.55
C PHE A 7 9.16 -9.96 5.12
N ARG A 8 9.18 -8.90 5.92
CA ARG A 8 7.99 -8.24 6.44
C ARG A 8 8.15 -6.73 6.48
N GLU A 9 7.23 -6.03 5.84
CA GLU A 9 7.14 -4.58 5.89
C GLU A 9 5.72 -4.14 6.24
N THR A 10 5.59 -3.22 7.20
CA THR A 10 4.31 -2.59 7.52
C THR A 10 4.44 -1.08 7.36
N GLN A 11 3.81 -0.55 6.32
CA GLN A 11 3.82 0.87 6.01
C GLN A 11 2.51 1.53 6.48
N ARG A 12 2.64 2.78 6.93
CA ARG A 12 1.51 3.63 7.37
C ARG A 12 1.60 5.00 6.72
N PHE A 13 0.49 5.72 6.69
CA PHE A 13 0.42 7.08 6.19
C PHE A 13 1.01 8.10 7.20
N ARG A 14 2.35 8.20 7.27
CA ARG A 14 3.06 9.09 8.20
C ARG A 14 3.50 10.42 7.59
N GLN A 15 2.93 10.82 6.47
CA GLN A 15 3.35 12.01 5.75
C GLN A 15 2.85 13.28 6.47
N PRO A 16 3.71 14.17 6.99
CA PRO A 16 3.27 15.29 7.83
C PRO A 16 2.33 16.25 7.11
N TRP A 17 2.57 16.53 5.83
CA TRP A 17 1.74 17.43 5.03
C TRP A 17 0.28 16.96 4.93
N LEU A 18 0.03 15.65 4.92
CA LEU A 18 -1.32 15.08 4.88
C LEU A 18 -2.09 15.42 6.17
N TRP A 19 -1.43 15.28 7.32
CA TRP A 19 -2.03 15.58 8.63
C TRP A 19 -2.28 17.07 8.81
N VAL A 20 -1.37 17.92 8.32
CA VAL A 20 -1.55 19.37 8.32
C VAL A 20 -2.74 19.77 7.45
N LEU A 21 -2.89 19.18 6.25
CA LEU A 21 -4.02 19.44 5.36
C LEU A 21 -5.36 19.03 6.01
N ILE A 22 -5.46 17.81 6.53
CA ILE A 22 -6.69 17.31 7.17
C ILE A 22 -7.03 18.14 8.41
N GLY A 23 -6.03 18.45 9.24
CA GLY A 23 -6.21 19.30 10.42
C GLY A 23 -6.68 20.70 10.06
N GLY A 24 -6.08 21.31 9.02
CA GLY A 24 -6.48 22.62 8.52
C GLY A 24 -7.93 22.67 8.06
N VAL A 25 -8.38 21.69 7.25
CA VAL A 25 -9.78 21.58 6.81
C VAL A 25 -10.73 21.41 8.01
N GLY A 26 -10.33 20.63 9.01
CA GLY A 26 -11.09 20.46 10.25
C GLY A 26 -11.27 21.78 11.00
N VAL A 27 -10.19 22.54 11.20
CA VAL A 27 -10.23 23.85 11.88
C VAL A 27 -11.10 24.85 11.14
N VAL A 28 -10.93 24.97 9.82
CA VAL A 28 -11.76 25.88 9.00
C VAL A 28 -13.24 25.52 9.10
N SER A 29 -13.57 24.23 9.07
CA SER A 29 -14.95 23.76 9.20
C SER A 29 -15.57 24.12 10.56
N LEU A 30 -14.79 24.04 11.64
CA LEU A 30 -15.23 24.45 12.98
C LEU A 30 -15.47 25.96 13.06
N VAL A 31 -14.54 26.77 12.55
CA VAL A 31 -14.65 28.24 12.56
C VAL A 31 -15.85 28.73 11.73
N ALA A 32 -16.14 28.07 10.61
CA ALA A 32 -17.28 28.40 9.76
C ALA A 32 -18.64 27.90 10.30
N GLY A 33 -18.68 27.22 11.46
CA GLY A 33 -19.90 26.64 12.00
C GLY A 33 -20.38 25.38 11.26
N ALA A 34 -19.57 24.85 10.34
CA ALA A 34 -19.86 23.65 9.56
C ALA A 34 -19.44 22.38 10.32
N GLY A 35 -20.12 22.09 11.43
CA GLY A 35 -19.78 20.96 12.32
C GLY A 35 -19.69 19.60 11.61
N ILE A 36 -20.53 19.38 10.58
CA ILE A 36 -20.47 18.17 9.74
C ILE A 36 -19.11 18.04 9.03
N GLY A 37 -18.54 19.15 8.56
CA GLY A 37 -17.22 19.17 7.90
C GLY A 37 -16.11 18.73 8.85
N ALA A 38 -16.17 19.15 10.12
CA ALA A 38 -15.21 18.73 11.14
C ALA A 38 -15.33 17.24 11.46
N VAL A 39 -16.55 16.70 11.53
CA VAL A 39 -16.80 15.26 11.73
C VAL A 39 -16.25 14.44 10.56
N ILE A 40 -16.49 14.88 9.32
CA ILE A 40 -15.94 14.23 8.12
C ILE A 40 -14.41 14.25 8.16
N ALA A 41 -13.80 15.41 8.45
CA ALA A 41 -12.35 15.53 8.56
C ALA A 41 -11.76 14.60 9.64
N ALA A 42 -12.41 14.50 10.80
CA ALA A 42 -12.02 13.58 11.86
C ALA A 42 -12.15 12.10 11.43
N GLY A 43 -13.22 11.74 10.73
CA GLY A 43 -13.39 10.40 10.16
C GLY A 43 -12.31 10.04 9.14
N VAL A 44 -11.96 10.98 8.26
CA VAL A 44 -10.87 10.82 7.29
C VAL A 44 -9.52 10.70 8.00
N ALA A 45 -9.25 11.55 8.99
CA ALA A 45 -8.05 11.46 9.83
C ALA A 45 -7.93 10.10 10.51
N ALA A 46 -9.02 9.62 11.12
CA ALA A 46 -9.06 8.30 11.76
C ALA A 46 -8.77 7.18 10.75
N LEU A 47 -9.39 7.23 9.56
CA LEU A 47 -9.15 6.25 8.49
C LEU A 47 -7.67 6.19 8.09
N PHE A 48 -7.03 7.32 7.84
CA PHE A 48 -5.60 7.36 7.49
C PHE A 48 -4.69 6.94 8.66
N ALA A 49 -5.10 7.17 9.92
CA ALA A 49 -4.32 6.78 11.10
C ALA A 49 -4.29 5.27 11.30
N VAL A 50 -5.42 4.60 11.01
CA VAL A 50 -5.55 3.15 11.13
C VAL A 50 -5.14 2.42 9.86
N ALA A 51 -5.08 3.09 8.71
CA ALA A 51 -4.73 2.45 7.44
C ALA A 51 -3.26 1.99 7.42
N ARG A 52 -3.04 0.71 7.09
CA ARG A 52 -1.70 0.09 7.07
C ARG A 52 -1.57 -0.90 5.93
N LEU A 53 -0.54 -0.74 5.12
CA LEU A 53 -0.15 -1.69 4.09
C LEU A 53 0.88 -2.64 4.68
N THR A 54 0.53 -3.91 4.82
CA THR A 54 1.41 -4.98 5.27
C THR A 54 1.78 -5.85 4.08
N THR A 55 3.07 -6.02 3.85
CA THR A 55 3.64 -6.92 2.85
C THR A 55 4.50 -7.95 3.56
N GLU A 56 4.22 -9.22 3.32
CA GLU A 56 4.94 -10.35 3.90
C GLU A 56 5.35 -11.30 2.76
N VAL A 57 6.60 -11.74 2.75
CA VAL A 57 7.04 -12.83 1.87
C VAL A 57 7.22 -14.06 2.74
N ARG A 58 6.51 -15.13 2.39
CA ARG A 58 6.51 -16.42 3.08
C ARG A 58 7.02 -17.50 2.13
N GLU A 59 7.22 -18.71 2.64
CA GLU A 59 7.73 -19.85 1.87
C GLU A 59 6.86 -20.22 0.65
N ASP A 60 5.58 -19.84 0.62
CA ASP A 60 4.62 -20.22 -0.44
C ASP A 60 4.10 -19.03 -1.28
N GLY A 61 4.65 -17.83 -1.06
CA GLY A 61 4.33 -16.66 -1.88
C GLY A 61 4.35 -15.31 -1.16
N VAL A 62 3.81 -14.31 -1.85
CA VAL A 62 3.74 -12.92 -1.39
C VAL A 62 2.35 -12.60 -0.86
N TYR A 63 2.29 -12.08 0.36
CA TYR A 63 1.09 -11.75 1.09
C TYR A 63 0.96 -10.24 1.25
N VAL A 64 -0.08 -9.67 0.65
CA VAL A 64 -0.36 -8.24 0.74
C VAL A 64 -1.68 -8.02 1.46
N ARG A 65 -1.69 -7.16 2.47
CA ARG A 65 -2.89 -6.73 3.17
C ARG A 65 -2.89 -5.24 3.38
N PHE A 66 -3.91 -4.57 2.86
CA PHE A 66 -4.11 -3.16 3.12
C PHE A 66 -5.31 -2.94 4.04
N ALA A 67 -5.07 -2.92 5.35
CA ALA A 67 -6.12 -2.68 6.34
C ALA A 67 -6.49 -1.20 6.38
N PRO A 68 -7.77 -0.83 6.64
CA PRO A 68 -8.94 -1.69 6.83
C PRO A 68 -9.65 -2.10 5.51
N PHE A 69 -9.14 -1.68 4.35
CA PHE A 69 -9.76 -1.92 3.05
C PHE A 69 -9.79 -3.40 2.64
N HIS A 70 -8.83 -4.20 3.13
CA HIS A 70 -8.77 -5.65 2.95
C HIS A 70 -9.04 -6.36 4.28
N ARG A 71 -9.99 -7.29 4.28
CA ARG A 71 -10.32 -8.11 5.46
C ARG A 71 -9.25 -9.19 5.74
N SER A 72 -8.66 -9.76 4.70
CA SER A 72 -7.65 -10.82 4.80
C SER A 72 -6.42 -10.49 3.94
N PHE A 73 -5.33 -11.22 4.13
CA PHE A 73 -4.19 -11.16 3.23
C PHE A 73 -4.57 -11.73 1.86
N ARG A 74 -4.19 -11.02 0.80
CA ARG A 74 -4.22 -11.54 -0.56
C ARG A 74 -2.87 -12.21 -0.83
N ARG A 75 -2.90 -13.52 -1.04
CA ARG A 75 -1.74 -14.33 -1.43
C ARG A 75 -1.53 -14.23 -2.94
N ILE A 76 -0.27 -14.17 -3.35
CA ILE A 76 0.22 -14.32 -4.72
C ILE A 76 1.23 -15.46 -4.64
N GLY A 77 0.88 -16.63 -5.18
CA GLY A 77 1.79 -17.78 -5.17
C GLY A 77 3.01 -17.53 -6.07
N PHE A 78 4.18 -18.04 -5.71
CA PHE A 78 5.38 -17.90 -6.54
C PHE A 78 5.21 -18.57 -7.90
N GLU A 79 4.42 -19.65 -7.96
CA GLU A 79 4.03 -20.34 -9.19
C GLU A 79 3.27 -19.43 -10.17
N GLU A 80 2.65 -18.36 -9.70
CA GLU A 80 1.93 -17.42 -10.54
C GLU A 80 2.81 -16.26 -11.02
N ILE A 81 4.03 -16.11 -10.49
CA ILE A 81 4.93 -15.00 -10.77
C ILE A 81 5.78 -15.33 -11.99
N GLU A 82 5.49 -14.67 -13.11
CA GLU A 82 6.28 -14.81 -14.33
C GLU A 82 7.56 -13.97 -14.24
N ARG A 83 7.43 -12.72 -13.78
CA ARG A 83 8.55 -11.77 -13.66
C ARG A 83 8.32 -10.87 -12.45
N HIS A 84 9.37 -10.59 -11.72
CA HIS A 84 9.37 -9.59 -10.65
C HIS A 84 10.60 -8.71 -10.75
N GLY A 85 10.51 -7.49 -10.24
CA GLY A 85 11.68 -6.63 -10.15
C GLY A 85 11.40 -5.32 -9.40
N PRO A 86 12.45 -4.73 -8.80
CA PRO A 86 12.35 -3.39 -8.26
C PRO A 86 12.06 -2.42 -9.41
N ARG A 87 11.13 -1.50 -9.19
CA ARG A 87 10.78 -0.47 -10.15
C ARG A 87 10.56 0.85 -9.44
N GLU A 88 11.23 1.89 -9.92
CA GLU A 88 10.95 3.25 -9.52
C GLU A 88 9.67 3.71 -10.22
N PHE A 89 8.65 4.04 -9.44
CA PHE A 89 7.39 4.53 -9.98
C PHE A 89 7.38 6.05 -10.00
N GLY A 90 7.40 6.59 -11.22
CA GLY A 90 7.31 8.03 -11.46
C GLY A 90 6.03 8.66 -10.89
N MET A 91 6.09 9.98 -10.70
CA MET A 91 5.04 10.81 -10.11
C MET A 91 3.62 10.61 -10.68
N LEU A 92 3.52 10.20 -11.95
CA LEU A 92 2.28 10.12 -12.74
C LEU A 92 1.90 8.67 -13.10
N THR A 93 2.80 7.71 -12.96
CA THR A 93 2.61 6.32 -13.44
C THR A 93 1.47 5.62 -12.70
N TYR A 94 1.41 5.79 -11.38
CA TYR A 94 0.31 5.27 -10.55
C TYR A 94 -0.48 6.36 -9.80
N GLY A 95 -0.07 7.62 -9.93
CA GLY A 95 -0.91 8.79 -9.63
C GLY A 95 -1.14 9.09 -8.15
N GLY A 96 -0.45 8.45 -7.21
CA GLY A 96 -0.47 8.88 -5.80
C GLY A 96 -0.42 7.75 -4.79
N ILE A 97 -1.24 7.88 -3.75
CA ILE A 97 -1.23 7.04 -2.55
C ILE A 97 -2.56 6.31 -2.44
N GLY A 98 -2.55 5.01 -2.15
CA GLY A 98 -3.72 4.18 -1.92
C GLY A 98 -3.71 2.88 -2.71
N ILE A 99 -4.91 2.37 -3.01
CA ILE A 99 -5.11 1.25 -3.93
C ILE A 99 -5.56 1.82 -5.26
N ARG A 100 -4.89 1.42 -6.34
CA ARG A 100 -5.33 1.73 -7.69
C ARG A 100 -5.60 0.46 -8.45
N TRP A 101 -6.80 0.38 -9.02
CA TRP A 101 -7.21 -0.72 -9.89
C TRP A 101 -7.25 -0.20 -11.33
N THR A 102 -6.45 -0.80 -12.20
CA THR A 102 -6.55 -0.62 -13.64
C THR A 102 -7.03 -1.94 -14.28
N PRO A 103 -7.42 -1.92 -15.57
CA PRO A 103 -7.76 -3.15 -16.27
C PRO A 103 -6.61 -4.17 -16.25
N SER A 104 -5.37 -3.72 -16.35
CA SER A 104 -4.17 -4.56 -16.45
C SER A 104 -3.40 -4.75 -15.13
N ALA A 105 -3.58 -3.88 -14.12
CA ALA A 105 -2.78 -3.90 -12.91
C ALA A 105 -3.57 -3.52 -11.65
N VAL A 106 -3.04 -3.90 -10.48
CA VAL A 106 -3.43 -3.36 -9.18
C VAL A 106 -2.20 -2.87 -8.43
N ALA A 107 -2.22 -1.62 -7.98
CA ALA A 107 -1.12 -1.01 -7.26
C ALA A 107 -1.51 -0.69 -5.82
N TYR A 108 -0.64 -1.04 -4.88
CA TYR A 108 -0.75 -0.72 -3.46
C TYR A 108 0.40 0.18 -3.06
N MET A 109 0.12 1.42 -2.70
CA MET A 109 1.16 2.40 -2.31
C MET A 109 0.71 3.20 -1.10
N THR A 110 1.57 3.31 -0.08
CA THR A 110 1.34 4.19 1.09
C THR A 110 2.15 5.48 1.03
N ARG A 111 3.12 5.54 0.12
CA ARG A 111 3.91 6.73 -0.19
C ARG A 111 4.32 6.65 -1.66
N ARG A 112 4.60 7.82 -2.23
CA ARG A 112 5.23 7.96 -3.55
C ARG A 112 6.62 7.31 -3.55
N GLY A 113 7.01 6.69 -4.66
CA GLY A 113 8.37 6.21 -4.89
C GLY A 113 8.42 4.74 -5.27
N ASP A 114 9.46 4.07 -4.79
CA ASP A 114 9.87 2.73 -5.21
C ASP A 114 8.91 1.63 -4.76
N GLY A 115 9.02 0.49 -5.45
CA GLY A 115 8.32 -0.72 -5.10
C GLY A 115 8.75 -1.88 -5.96
N VAL A 116 8.01 -2.97 -5.86
CA VAL A 116 8.20 -4.17 -6.69
C VAL A 116 6.98 -4.35 -7.59
N GLU A 117 7.24 -4.56 -8.87
CA GLU A 117 6.23 -4.96 -9.84
C GLU A 117 6.30 -6.48 -10.03
N ILE A 118 5.14 -7.13 -9.96
CA ILE A 118 4.97 -8.57 -10.07
C ILE A 118 4.05 -8.84 -11.26
N HIS A 119 4.60 -9.36 -12.34
CA HIS A 119 3.85 -9.84 -13.50
C HIS A 119 3.36 -11.26 -13.23
N ARG A 120 2.07 -11.49 -13.48
CA ARG A 120 1.43 -12.79 -13.24
C ARG A 120 1.00 -13.41 -14.56
N GLU A 121 1.23 -14.71 -14.71
CA GLU A 121 0.98 -15.44 -15.96
C GLU A 121 -0.49 -15.35 -16.40
N ASN A 122 -1.43 -15.44 -15.45
CA ASN A 122 -2.87 -15.45 -15.70
C ASN A 122 -3.63 -14.41 -14.87
N GLY A 123 -3.02 -13.25 -14.63
CA GLY A 123 -3.59 -12.26 -13.73
C GLY A 123 -3.18 -10.81 -14.00
N LYS A 124 -3.80 -9.89 -13.27
CA LYS A 124 -3.38 -8.50 -13.25
C LYS A 124 -1.98 -8.39 -12.64
N THR A 125 -1.14 -7.55 -13.22
CA THR A 125 0.14 -7.17 -12.62
C THR A 125 -0.11 -6.57 -11.24
N VAL A 126 0.66 -6.99 -10.24
CA VAL A 126 0.57 -6.45 -8.89
C VAL A 126 1.76 -5.56 -8.63
N VAL A 127 1.50 -4.32 -8.25
CA VAL A 127 2.52 -3.35 -7.86
C VAL A 127 2.43 -3.13 -6.35
N ILE A 128 3.55 -3.31 -5.66
CA ILE A 128 3.64 -3.15 -4.21
C ILE A 128 4.69 -2.07 -3.93
N GLY A 129 4.24 -0.88 -3.52
CA GLY A 129 5.15 0.16 -3.02
C GLY A 129 5.89 -0.33 -1.78
N SER A 130 7.20 -0.07 -1.70
CA SER A 130 8.05 -0.53 -0.61
C SER A 130 9.18 0.47 -0.36
N GLN A 131 9.50 0.71 0.91
CA GLN A 131 10.68 1.49 1.27
C GLN A 131 11.98 0.68 1.19
N GLN A 132 11.86 -0.62 0.94
CA GLN A 132 12.96 -1.58 0.83
C GLN A 132 12.76 -2.44 -0.42
N ALA A 133 12.51 -1.79 -1.57
CA ALA A 133 12.16 -2.44 -2.82
C ALA A 133 13.15 -3.55 -3.23
N ASP A 134 14.46 -3.30 -3.07
CA ASP A 134 15.49 -4.31 -3.38
C ASP A 134 15.41 -5.53 -2.47
N ARG A 135 15.18 -5.36 -1.16
CA ARG A 135 15.02 -6.47 -0.22
C ARG A 135 13.73 -7.25 -0.47
N LEU A 136 12.65 -6.55 -0.80
CA LEU A 136 11.39 -7.20 -1.16
C LEU A 136 11.57 -8.02 -2.43
N ALA A 137 12.22 -7.49 -3.46
CA ALA A 137 12.49 -8.20 -4.70
C ALA A 137 13.40 -9.42 -4.46
N ALA A 138 14.49 -9.26 -3.68
CA ALA A 138 15.38 -10.36 -3.33
C ALA A 138 14.65 -11.49 -2.60
N ALA A 139 13.81 -11.16 -1.60
CA ALA A 139 13.03 -12.16 -0.87
C ALA A 139 12.03 -12.91 -1.75
N ILE A 140 11.51 -12.27 -2.81
CA ILE A 140 10.62 -12.92 -3.79
C ILE A 140 11.41 -13.86 -4.70
N GLY A 141 12.64 -13.52 -5.06
CA GLY A 141 13.50 -14.36 -5.90
C GLY A 141 14.14 -15.55 -5.20
N GLU A 142 14.19 -15.55 -3.86
CA GLU A 142 14.68 -16.67 -3.04
C GLU A 142 13.61 -17.74 -2.75
N GLY A 143 12.34 -17.45 -3.03
CA GLY A 143 11.18 -18.31 -2.75
C GLY A 143 10.76 -19.20 -3.91
#